data_AF-A0A7I4YYA3-F1
#
_entry.id   AF-A0A7I4YYA3-F1
#
_cell.length_a   1.000
_cell.length_b   1.000
_cell.length_c   1.000
_cell.angle_alpha   90.00
_cell.angle_beta   90.00
_cell.angle_gamma   90.00
#
_symmetry.space_group_name_H-M   'P 1'
#
loop_
_entity.id
_entity.type
_entity.pdbx_description
1 polymer ?
#
loop_
_entity_poly.entity_id
_entity_poly.type
_entity_poly.pdbx_seq_one_letter_code
_entity_poly.pdbx_strand_id
1 'polypeptide(L)'
;MVLCAICGKASLSAFARRTSSVLNQNVILLVSLSLAGRIDIQEARRLFESATKRLEFVCHQHLAQAAQFLLTEMAAVGKTFEELEDPSTPSGRTAYVTDMDIPLDLVNSLNRLAGGATVVSCRDVSKFINENLKRYYSTSVWPEMEEVRIGRGSSIVKNVEEGGVPSVSERPCSITSNENSVSGADEENPASSILEETTDVYVTDVESESCFSTTSSVEDTDPRALSQYFLVKGNVLMKLFKFCPRCGSKLNGAHLEAAGTAAVVKFNCKQCSSTEMNWTSERSIDS
;
A
#
# COMPACT_ATOMS: atom_id res chain seq x y z
N MET A 1 -25.73 -6.86 -11.68
CA MET A 1 -24.59 -6.10 -11.14
C MET A 1 -24.27 -6.63 -9.74
N VAL A 2 -23.09 -6.32 -9.21
CA VAL A 2 -22.68 -6.68 -7.84
C VAL A 2 -22.30 -5.43 -7.07
N LEU A 3 -22.48 -5.43 -5.75
CA LEU A 3 -22.07 -4.33 -4.88
C LEU A 3 -20.73 -4.68 -4.23
N CYS A 4 -19.83 -3.70 -4.13
CA CYS A 4 -18.62 -3.84 -3.34
C CYS A 4 -18.97 -3.73 -1.84
N ALA A 5 -18.66 -4.76 -1.05
CA ALA A 5 -18.91 -4.78 0.41
C ALA A 5 -18.22 -3.65 1.19
N ILE A 6 -17.19 -3.03 0.59
CA ILE A 6 -16.31 -2.05 1.26
C ILE A 6 -16.72 -0.59 0.94
N CYS A 7 -17.16 -0.30 -0.28
CA CYS A 7 -17.58 1.08 -0.67
C CYS A 7 -19.03 1.19 -1.17
N GLY A 8 -19.82 0.12 -1.12
CA GLY A 8 -21.21 0.07 -1.59
C GLY A 8 -21.42 0.25 -3.09
N LYS A 9 -20.40 0.66 -3.86
CA LYS A 9 -20.53 0.96 -5.29
C LYS A 9 -20.93 -0.28 -6.09
N ALA A 10 -21.89 -0.11 -7.00
CA ALA A 10 -22.29 -1.13 -7.95
C ALA A 10 -21.30 -1.22 -9.12
N SER A 11 -20.96 -2.44 -9.52
CA SER A 11 -20.15 -2.72 -10.71
C SER A 11 -20.67 -3.93 -11.49
N LEU A 12 -20.16 -4.12 -12.71
CA LEU A 12 -20.21 -5.42 -13.36
C LEU A 12 -19.37 -6.43 -12.55
N SER A 13 -19.74 -7.71 -12.59
CA SER A 13 -19.00 -8.78 -11.92
C SER A 13 -17.56 -8.92 -12.42
N ALA A 14 -17.28 -8.52 -13.67
CA ALA A 14 -15.93 -8.49 -14.24
C ALA A 14 -14.97 -7.49 -13.54
N PHE A 15 -15.50 -6.47 -12.84
CA PHE A 15 -14.71 -5.45 -12.13
C PHE A 15 -14.64 -5.67 -10.61
N ALA A 16 -15.10 -6.83 -10.13
CA ALA A 16 -15.03 -7.24 -8.74
C ALA A 16 -14.57 -8.70 -8.62
N ARG A 17 -14.02 -9.05 -7.46
CA ARG A 17 -13.64 -10.41 -7.09
C ARG A 17 -14.47 -10.81 -5.88
N ARG A 18 -14.80 -12.10 -5.73
CA ARG A 18 -15.24 -12.61 -4.44
C ARG A 18 -14.08 -12.60 -3.45
N THR A 19 -14.39 -12.33 -2.19
CA THR A 19 -13.52 -12.53 -1.04
C THR A 19 -13.13 -14.01 -0.89
N SER A 20 -12.11 -14.28 -0.09
CA SER A 20 -11.58 -15.62 0.11
C SER A 20 -12.48 -16.46 1.01
N SER A 21 -12.47 -17.78 0.87
CA SER A 21 -12.96 -18.69 1.91
C SER A 21 -11.97 -18.85 3.08
N VAL A 22 -10.75 -18.31 2.95
CA VAL A 22 -9.71 -18.34 3.99
C VAL A 22 -9.75 -17.04 4.78
N LEU A 23 -10.08 -17.13 6.08
CA LEU A 23 -10.21 -15.99 6.99
C LEU A 23 -8.96 -15.09 6.99
N ASN A 24 -7.75 -15.66 7.06
CA ASN A 24 -6.48 -14.91 7.06
C ASN A 24 -6.40 -13.93 5.87
N GLN A 25 -6.83 -14.34 4.68
CA GLN A 25 -6.77 -13.51 3.47
C GLN A 25 -7.78 -12.35 3.51
N ASN A 26 -8.95 -12.55 4.14
CA ASN A 26 -9.94 -11.50 4.33
C ASN A 26 -9.52 -10.52 5.45
N VAL A 27 -8.92 -11.02 6.53
CA VAL A 27 -8.32 -10.21 7.59
C VAL A 27 -7.20 -9.35 7.02
N ILE A 28 -6.27 -9.91 6.24
CA ILE A 28 -5.21 -9.13 5.57
C ILE A 28 -5.82 -8.03 4.69
N LEU A 29 -6.78 -8.36 3.83
CA LEU A 29 -7.46 -7.38 2.96
C LEU A 29 -8.07 -6.22 3.75
N LEU A 30 -8.92 -6.54 4.73
CA LEU A 30 -9.73 -5.55 5.45
C LEU A 30 -8.89 -4.74 6.44
N VAL A 31 -7.93 -5.36 7.14
CA VAL A 31 -7.02 -4.63 8.05
C VAL A 31 -6.05 -3.75 7.26
N SER A 32 -5.53 -4.20 6.10
CA SER A 32 -4.67 -3.36 5.24
C SER A 32 -5.42 -2.14 4.72
N LEU A 33 -6.69 -2.28 4.35
CA LEU A 33 -7.54 -1.16 3.95
C LEU A 33 -7.85 -0.22 5.12
N SER A 34 -7.96 -0.74 6.34
CA SER A 34 -8.14 0.09 7.53
C SER A 34 -6.88 0.89 7.88
N LEU A 35 -5.72 0.24 7.86
CA LEU A 35 -4.42 0.91 8.01
C LEU A 35 -4.17 1.97 6.92
N ALA A 36 -4.61 1.71 5.69
CA ALA A 36 -4.58 2.67 4.59
C ALA A 36 -5.66 3.77 4.66
N GLY A 37 -6.43 3.86 5.76
CA GLY A 37 -7.45 4.88 5.98
C GLY A 37 -8.66 4.79 5.03
N ARG A 38 -8.93 3.62 4.44
CA ARG A 38 -10.03 3.40 3.50
C ARG A 38 -11.32 2.91 4.15
N ILE A 39 -11.22 2.23 5.31
CA ILE A 39 -12.35 1.81 6.15
C ILE A 39 -12.00 1.93 7.64
N ASP A 40 -13.02 2.10 8.49
CA ASP A 40 -12.84 2.00 9.93
C ASP A 40 -12.49 0.57 10.37
N ILE A 41 -11.72 0.44 11.46
CA ILE A 41 -11.26 -0.87 11.96
C ILE A 41 -12.39 -1.70 12.57
N GLN A 42 -13.42 -1.08 13.18
CA GLN A 42 -14.56 -1.82 13.71
C GLN A 42 -15.43 -2.35 12.57
N GLU A 43 -15.57 -1.59 11.49
CA GLU A 43 -16.26 -2.05 10.28
C GLU A 43 -15.48 -3.16 9.57
N ALA A 44 -14.16 -3.02 9.45
CA ALA A 44 -13.29 -4.08 8.94
C ALA A 44 -13.47 -5.40 9.73
N ARG A 45 -13.53 -5.33 11.06
CA ARG A 45 -13.75 -6.49 11.94
C ARG A 45 -15.11 -7.15 11.74
N ARG A 46 -16.20 -6.37 11.62
CA ARG A 46 -17.55 -6.90 11.33
C ARG A 46 -17.58 -7.71 10.03
N LEU A 47 -16.81 -7.26 9.03
CA LEU A 47 -16.76 -7.90 7.72
C LEU A 47 -15.91 -9.18 7.65
N PHE A 48 -15.06 -9.48 8.65
CA PHE A 48 -14.18 -10.66 8.61
C PHE A 48 -14.96 -11.97 8.38
N GLU A 49 -16.02 -12.20 9.16
CA GLU A 49 -16.84 -13.40 9.04
C GLU A 49 -17.79 -13.38 7.84
N SER A 50 -18.42 -12.23 7.53
CA SER A 50 -19.36 -12.13 6.40
C SER A 50 -18.64 -12.35 5.07
N ALA A 51 -17.46 -11.74 4.88
CA ALA A 51 -16.60 -11.96 3.74
C ALA A 51 -16.24 -13.45 3.59
N THR A 52 -15.88 -14.11 4.69
CA THR A 52 -15.46 -15.53 4.67
C THR A 52 -16.63 -16.48 4.39
N LYS A 53 -17.78 -16.27 5.04
CA LYS A 53 -18.95 -17.17 4.95
C LYS A 53 -19.80 -16.93 3.69
N ARG A 54 -19.90 -15.69 3.21
CA ARG A 54 -20.79 -15.29 2.10
C ARG A 54 -20.05 -15.05 0.79
N LEU A 55 -18.71 -15.04 0.80
CA LEU A 55 -17.85 -14.78 -0.36
C LEU A 55 -18.25 -13.48 -1.08
N GLU A 56 -18.39 -12.41 -0.29
CA GLU A 56 -18.85 -11.09 -0.70
C GLU A 56 -17.97 -10.48 -1.80
N PHE A 57 -18.54 -9.63 -2.65
CA PHE A 57 -17.82 -9.00 -3.74
C PHE A 57 -17.03 -7.76 -3.26
N VAL A 58 -15.79 -7.66 -3.71
CA VAL A 58 -14.92 -6.50 -3.50
C VAL A 58 -14.40 -6.03 -4.85
N CYS A 59 -14.52 -4.74 -5.14
CA CYS A 59 -14.01 -4.18 -6.40
C CYS A 59 -12.48 -4.28 -6.48
N HIS A 60 -11.94 -4.49 -7.68
CA HIS A 60 -10.50 -4.67 -7.90
C HIS A 60 -9.65 -3.51 -7.34
N GLN A 61 -10.19 -2.28 -7.30
CA GLN A 61 -9.54 -1.12 -6.71
C GLN A 61 -9.10 -1.34 -5.24
N HIS A 62 -9.95 -1.93 -4.40
CA HIS A 62 -9.62 -2.16 -2.99
C HIS A 62 -8.61 -3.29 -2.81
N LEU A 63 -8.66 -4.31 -3.66
CA LEU A 63 -7.68 -5.40 -3.67
C LEU A 63 -6.28 -4.87 -4.02
N ALA A 64 -6.19 -4.01 -5.05
CA ALA A 64 -4.96 -3.35 -5.43
C ALA A 64 -4.48 -2.34 -4.37
N GLN A 65 -5.37 -1.56 -3.75
CA GLN A 65 -5.03 -0.64 -2.65
C GLN A 65 -4.49 -1.37 -1.41
N ALA A 66 -5.08 -2.51 -1.04
CA ALA A 66 -4.60 -3.32 0.08
C ALA A 66 -3.18 -3.87 -0.19
N ALA A 67 -2.94 -4.41 -1.38
CA ALA A 67 -1.62 -4.90 -1.78
C ALA A 67 -0.58 -3.77 -1.86
N GLN A 68 -0.95 -2.60 -2.41
CA GLN A 68 -0.08 -1.43 -2.47
C GLN A 68 0.29 -0.90 -1.08
N PHE A 69 -0.65 -0.91 -0.12
CA PHE A 69 -0.35 -0.53 1.27
C PHE A 69 0.74 -1.45 1.86
N LEU A 70 0.57 -2.77 1.77
CA LEU A 70 1.53 -3.74 2.30
C LEU A 70 2.93 -3.56 1.67
N LEU A 71 3.01 -3.36 0.36
CA LEU A 71 4.26 -3.10 -0.36
C LEU A 71 4.90 -1.75 0.03
N THR A 72 4.09 -0.76 0.41
CA THR A 72 4.59 0.54 0.90
C THR A 72 5.20 0.41 2.29
N GLU A 73 4.58 -0.38 3.17
CA GLU A 73 5.13 -0.68 4.51
C GLU A 73 6.42 -1.51 4.42
N MET A 74 6.50 -2.48 3.49
CA MET A 74 7.75 -3.18 3.18
C MET A 74 8.85 -2.20 2.74
N ALA A 75 8.54 -1.33 1.76
CA ALA A 75 9.50 -0.35 1.24
C ALA A 75 9.94 0.68 2.30
N ALA A 76 9.11 0.95 3.31
CA ALA A 76 9.46 1.84 4.42
C ALA A 76 10.59 1.30 5.31
N VAL A 77 10.76 -0.02 5.38
CA VAL A 77 11.87 -0.70 6.08
C VAL A 77 12.97 -1.21 5.14
N GLY A 78 12.98 -0.75 3.88
CA GLY A 78 14.00 -1.12 2.89
C GLY A 78 13.80 -2.52 2.27
N LYS A 79 12.66 -3.17 2.48
CA LYS A 79 12.30 -4.43 1.81
C LYS A 79 11.51 -4.13 0.52
N THR A 80 11.88 -4.78 -0.57
CA THR A 80 11.21 -4.64 -1.88
C THR A 80 10.69 -5.98 -2.36
N PHE A 81 9.94 -5.96 -3.47
CA PHE A 81 9.61 -7.15 -4.24
C PHE A 81 10.62 -7.33 -5.37
N GLU A 82 10.77 -8.55 -5.86
CA GLU A 82 11.59 -8.90 -7.03
C GLU A 82 10.73 -8.81 -8.30
N GLU A 83 11.29 -8.30 -9.41
CA GLU A 83 10.67 -8.43 -10.74
C GLU A 83 11.28 -9.63 -11.47
N LEU A 84 10.51 -10.70 -11.60
CA LEU A 84 10.88 -11.88 -12.39
C LEU A 84 10.30 -11.77 -13.80
N GLU A 85 11.05 -12.20 -14.81
CA GLU A 85 10.52 -12.31 -16.18
C GLU A 85 9.53 -13.48 -16.27
N ASP A 86 8.29 -13.18 -16.65
CA ASP A 86 7.20 -14.17 -16.76
C ASP A 86 6.48 -13.98 -18.10
N PRO A 87 6.81 -14.78 -19.13
CA PRO A 87 6.16 -14.76 -20.44
C PRO A 87 4.65 -15.02 -20.41
N SER A 88 4.13 -15.53 -19.29
CA SER A 88 2.70 -15.81 -19.09
C SER A 88 1.87 -14.56 -18.77
N THR A 89 2.52 -13.43 -18.50
CA THR A 89 1.84 -12.15 -18.17
C THR A 89 1.83 -11.18 -19.36
N PRO A 90 0.79 -10.33 -19.52
CA PRO A 90 0.76 -9.30 -20.56
C PRO A 90 1.92 -8.29 -20.48
N SER A 91 2.53 -8.15 -19.31
CA SER A 91 3.70 -7.30 -19.03
C SER A 91 5.04 -7.99 -19.31
N GLY A 92 5.08 -9.31 -19.53
CA GLY A 92 6.32 -10.10 -19.59
C GLY A 92 7.11 -10.16 -18.27
N ARG A 93 6.56 -9.59 -17.20
CA ARG A 93 7.17 -9.47 -15.87
C ARG A 93 6.13 -9.67 -14.79
N THR A 94 6.47 -10.50 -13.81
CA THR A 94 5.71 -10.74 -12.58
C THR A 94 6.51 -10.24 -11.39
N ALA A 95 5.94 -9.32 -10.62
CA ALA A 95 6.46 -8.95 -9.32
C ALA A 95 6.14 -10.04 -8.27
N TYR A 96 7.11 -10.42 -7.44
CA TYR A 96 6.97 -11.44 -6.39
C TYR A 96 7.63 -11.02 -5.07
N VAL A 97 7.06 -11.47 -3.96
CA VAL A 97 7.53 -11.25 -2.59
C VAL A 97 7.72 -12.58 -1.88
N THR A 98 8.91 -12.83 -1.32
CA THR A 98 9.15 -13.97 -0.43
C THR A 98 8.51 -13.73 0.95
N ASP A 99 8.19 -14.79 1.68
CA ASP A 99 7.76 -14.65 3.09
C ASP A 99 8.87 -14.17 4.03
N MET A 100 10.14 -14.45 3.68
CA MET A 100 11.33 -13.95 4.39
C MET A 100 11.52 -12.42 4.26
N ASP A 101 10.94 -11.79 3.25
CA ASP A 101 10.98 -10.34 3.07
C ASP A 101 9.83 -9.59 3.76
N ILE A 102 8.85 -10.30 4.31
CA ILE A 102 7.73 -9.70 5.05
C ILE A 102 8.21 -9.19 6.42
N PRO A 103 8.10 -7.88 6.72
CA PRO A 103 8.51 -7.35 8.02
C PRO A 103 7.64 -7.89 9.15
N LEU A 104 8.28 -8.38 10.22
CA LEU A 104 7.56 -8.93 11.37
C LEU A 104 6.66 -7.89 12.05
N ASP A 105 7.06 -6.62 12.09
CA ASP A 105 6.25 -5.53 12.67
C ASP A 105 4.97 -5.23 11.88
N LEU A 106 4.97 -5.48 10.57
CA LEU A 106 3.78 -5.41 9.73
C LEU A 106 2.81 -6.54 10.11
N VAL A 107 3.30 -7.77 10.24
CA VAL A 107 2.52 -8.93 10.68
C VAL A 107 1.99 -8.75 12.10
N ASN A 108 2.81 -8.25 13.02
CA ASN A 108 2.41 -7.90 14.39
C ASN A 108 1.31 -6.84 14.41
N SER A 109 1.37 -5.85 13.50
CA SER A 109 0.34 -4.82 13.38
C SER A 109 -0.96 -5.35 12.77
N LEU A 110 -0.88 -6.25 11.79
CA LEU A 110 -2.05 -6.97 11.26
C LEU A 110 -2.72 -7.81 12.36
N ASN A 111 -1.96 -8.60 13.12
CA ASN A 111 -2.47 -9.44 14.21
C ASN A 111 -3.08 -8.62 15.37
N ARG A 112 -2.42 -7.53 15.78
CA ARG A 112 -2.94 -6.57 16.78
C ARG A 112 -4.31 -6.01 16.38
N LEU A 113 -4.46 -5.64 15.11
CA LEU A 113 -5.72 -5.09 14.58
C LEU A 113 -6.77 -6.15 14.26
N ALA A 114 -6.38 -7.37 13.89
CA ALA A 114 -7.26 -8.53 13.77
C ALA A 114 -7.96 -8.88 15.10
N GLY A 115 -7.39 -8.49 16.24
CA GLY A 115 -8.06 -8.57 17.55
C GLY A 115 -8.34 -10.00 18.01
N GLY A 116 -7.50 -10.96 17.63
CA GLY A 116 -7.66 -12.37 17.96
C GLY A 116 -8.56 -13.16 17.01
N ALA A 117 -9.14 -12.55 15.97
CA ALA A 117 -9.99 -13.26 15.00
C ALA A 117 -9.25 -14.40 14.25
N THR A 118 -7.94 -14.25 14.04
CA THR A 118 -7.04 -15.29 13.52
C THR A 118 -5.59 -14.90 13.77
N VAL A 119 -4.65 -15.83 13.56
CA VAL A 119 -3.21 -15.56 13.49
C VAL A 119 -2.78 -15.51 12.03
N VAL A 120 -2.35 -14.32 11.59
CA VAL A 120 -1.74 -14.06 10.28
C VAL A 120 -0.25 -14.35 10.36
N SER A 121 0.27 -15.11 9.39
CA SER A 121 1.71 -15.39 9.22
C SER A 121 2.34 -14.57 8.09
N CYS A 122 3.68 -14.48 8.03
CA CYS A 122 4.39 -13.91 6.88
C CYS A 122 3.97 -14.57 5.56
N ARG A 123 3.77 -15.90 5.57
CA ARG A 123 3.34 -16.69 4.42
C ARG A 123 1.93 -16.36 3.94
N ASP A 124 1.02 -15.98 4.84
CA ASP A 124 -0.31 -15.49 4.45
C ASP A 124 -0.22 -14.13 3.74
N VAL A 125 0.64 -13.24 4.25
CA VAL A 125 0.84 -11.90 3.70
C VAL A 125 1.53 -11.96 2.34
N SER A 126 2.62 -12.72 2.19
CA SER A 126 3.29 -12.88 0.89
C SER A 126 2.35 -13.52 -0.14
N LYS A 127 1.60 -14.56 0.24
CA LYS A 127 0.55 -15.14 -0.62
C LYS A 127 -0.48 -14.11 -1.07
N PHE A 128 -1.00 -13.30 -0.13
CA PHE A 128 -1.96 -12.24 -0.46
C PHE A 128 -1.37 -11.22 -1.44
N ILE A 129 -0.15 -10.74 -1.17
CA ILE A 129 0.54 -9.78 -2.04
C ILE A 129 0.73 -10.39 -3.44
N ASN A 130 1.27 -11.61 -3.55
CA ASN A 130 1.58 -12.26 -4.81
C ASN A 130 0.32 -12.57 -5.66
N GLU A 131 -0.79 -12.96 -5.02
CA GLU A 131 -2.08 -13.12 -5.72
C GLU A 131 -2.61 -11.81 -6.33
N ASN A 132 -2.32 -10.67 -5.69
CA ASN A 132 -2.74 -9.35 -6.16
C ASN A 132 -1.74 -8.76 -7.16
N LEU A 133 -0.43 -8.94 -6.97
CA LEU A 133 0.61 -8.54 -7.93
C LEU A 133 0.37 -9.20 -9.29
N LYS A 134 0.21 -10.53 -9.33
CA LYS A 134 -0.07 -11.29 -10.57
C LYS A 134 -1.31 -10.82 -11.34
N ARG A 135 -2.28 -10.17 -10.67
CA ARG A 135 -3.55 -9.75 -11.27
C ARG A 135 -3.63 -8.26 -11.60
N TYR A 136 -2.96 -7.43 -10.81
CA TYR A 136 -3.18 -6.00 -10.80
C TYR A 136 -1.90 -5.18 -11.03
N TYR A 137 -0.71 -5.70 -10.72
CA TYR A 137 0.55 -4.99 -11.00
C TYR A 137 0.67 -4.67 -12.49
N SER A 138 1.19 -3.49 -12.83
CA SER A 138 1.24 -2.97 -14.21
C SER A 138 -0.10 -2.83 -14.95
N THR A 139 -1.25 -2.94 -14.26
CA THR A 139 -2.59 -2.65 -14.83
C THR A 139 -3.08 -1.27 -14.42
N SER A 140 -4.05 -0.71 -15.16
CA SER A 140 -4.71 0.57 -14.82
C SER A 140 -5.55 0.56 -13.54
N VAL A 141 -5.74 -0.61 -12.92
CA VAL A 141 -6.42 -0.76 -11.61
C VAL A 141 -5.41 -0.79 -10.46
N TRP A 142 -4.11 -1.01 -10.74
CA TRP A 142 -3.09 -0.62 -9.78
C TRP A 142 -3.21 0.88 -9.58
N PRO A 143 -3.35 1.37 -8.34
CA PRO A 143 -3.32 2.80 -8.13
C PRO A 143 -1.92 3.27 -8.55
N GLU A 144 -1.85 4.08 -9.61
CA GLU A 144 -0.72 4.99 -9.75
C GLU A 144 -0.55 5.67 -8.39
N MET A 145 0.67 5.68 -7.84
CA MET A 145 0.92 6.43 -6.61
C MET A 145 0.41 7.84 -6.89
N GLU A 146 -0.58 8.28 -6.10
CA GLU A 146 -1.13 9.62 -6.26
C GLU A 146 -0.06 10.60 -5.75
N GLU A 147 0.86 10.94 -6.67
CA GLU A 147 1.69 12.13 -6.58
C GLU A 147 0.75 13.26 -6.18
N VAL A 148 1.05 13.91 -5.05
CA VAL A 148 0.22 14.99 -4.51
C VAL A 148 0.09 16.06 -5.58
N ARG A 149 -1.09 16.11 -6.22
CA ARG A 149 -1.36 16.93 -7.41
C ARG A 149 -1.40 18.41 -7.06
N ILE A 150 -0.24 19.05 -6.96
CA ILE A 150 -0.11 20.49 -7.18
C ILE A 150 -0.08 20.66 -8.70
N GLY A 151 -1.26 20.90 -9.29
CA GLY A 151 -1.45 20.76 -10.73
C GLY A 151 -0.89 21.92 -11.58
N ARG A 152 -0.59 21.62 -12.85
CA ARG A 152 -0.77 22.58 -13.94
C ARG A 152 -1.11 21.88 -15.25
N GLY A 153 -1.97 22.54 -16.04
CA GLY A 153 -2.79 21.96 -17.09
C GLY A 153 -2.08 21.20 -18.21
N SER A 154 -2.74 20.12 -18.65
CA SER A 154 -2.50 19.50 -19.94
C SER A 154 -2.89 20.46 -21.06
N SER A 155 -1.94 20.83 -21.91
CA SER A 155 -2.17 21.71 -23.06
C SER A 155 -2.55 20.90 -24.28
N ILE A 156 -3.85 20.76 -24.56
CA ILE A 156 -4.32 20.29 -25.87
C ILE A 156 -4.58 21.52 -26.75
N VAL A 157 -3.76 21.67 -27.79
CA VAL A 157 -3.94 22.68 -28.83
C VAL A 157 -5.19 22.34 -29.65
N LYS A 158 -6.18 23.24 -29.67
CA LYS A 158 -7.17 23.35 -30.73
C LYS A 158 -7.38 24.82 -31.09
N ASN A 159 -7.62 25.04 -32.37
CA ASN A 159 -7.51 26.35 -33.01
C ASN A 159 -8.65 27.30 -32.67
N VAL A 160 -8.39 28.58 -32.89
CA VAL A 160 -9.34 29.69 -32.85
C VAL A 160 -10.36 29.55 -33.99
N GLU A 161 -11.64 29.77 -33.69
CA GLU A 161 -12.58 30.55 -34.53
C GLU A 161 -13.74 31.06 -33.66
N GLU A 162 -14.43 32.11 -34.12
CA GLU A 162 -15.13 33.09 -33.27
C GLU A 162 -16.61 32.76 -32.94
N GLY A 163 -17.12 33.38 -31.86
CA GLY A 163 -18.50 33.87 -31.83
C GLY A 163 -19.39 33.49 -30.62
N GLY A 164 -19.96 34.50 -29.95
CA GLY A 164 -21.24 34.36 -29.23
C GLY A 164 -21.22 34.26 -27.70
N VAL A 165 -21.34 35.41 -27.03
CA VAL A 165 -21.87 35.60 -25.66
C VAL A 165 -23.40 35.85 -25.84
N PRO A 166 -24.39 35.54 -24.94
CA PRO A 166 -24.26 35.74 -23.48
C PRO A 166 -25.13 34.92 -22.47
N SER A 167 -24.73 34.99 -21.19
CA SER A 167 -25.60 34.96 -19.97
C SER A 167 -26.32 33.61 -19.64
N VAL A 168 -26.75 33.25 -18.42
CA VAL A 168 -27.36 34.00 -17.29
C VAL A 168 -27.12 33.32 -15.92
N SER A 169 -26.88 34.13 -14.89
CA SER A 169 -27.14 33.98 -13.43
C SER A 169 -26.82 32.69 -12.66
N GLU A 170 -25.97 32.85 -11.64
CA GLU A 170 -26.03 32.11 -10.38
C GLU A 170 -27.19 32.62 -9.49
N ARG A 171 -27.78 31.77 -8.61
CA ARG A 171 -27.83 31.99 -7.13
C ARG A 171 -28.55 30.84 -6.38
N PRO A 172 -28.32 30.67 -5.06
CA PRO A 172 -28.72 29.49 -4.27
C PRO A 172 -29.83 29.73 -3.22
N CYS A 173 -30.35 28.64 -2.64
CA CYS A 173 -30.87 28.43 -1.26
C CYS A 173 -31.16 26.89 -1.13
N SER A 174 -30.91 26.15 -0.04
CA SER A 174 -31.24 26.28 1.39
C SER A 174 -32.72 26.03 1.73
N ILE A 175 -32.99 25.45 2.93
CA ILE A 175 -34.31 25.12 3.58
C ILE A 175 -34.83 23.69 3.30
N THR A 176 -35.42 22.89 4.22
CA THR A 176 -35.30 22.58 5.68
C THR A 176 -36.08 21.26 5.97
N SER A 177 -36.08 20.73 7.21
CA SER A 177 -37.23 20.07 7.94
C SER A 177 -38.11 19.01 7.22
N ASN A 178 -38.44 17.81 7.74
CA ASN A 178 -38.84 17.49 9.12
C ASN A 178 -39.04 15.96 9.35
N GLU A 179 -38.73 15.50 10.57
CA GLU A 179 -39.53 14.64 11.48
C GLU A 179 -40.58 13.62 10.94
N ASN A 180 -40.47 12.32 11.29
CA ASN A 180 -41.42 11.69 12.25
C ASN A 180 -41.02 10.30 12.81
N SER A 181 -41.49 10.04 14.04
CA SER A 181 -41.34 8.88 14.95
C SER A 181 -42.07 7.58 14.48
N VAL A 182 -41.91 6.36 15.04
CA VAL A 182 -42.35 5.84 16.39
C VAL A 182 -41.86 4.38 16.66
N SER A 183 -41.78 3.97 17.94
CA SER A 183 -41.54 2.67 18.65
C SER A 183 -41.85 1.30 17.98
N GLY A 184 -41.38 0.13 18.48
CA GLY A 184 -40.60 -0.25 19.68
C GLY A 184 -40.71 -1.78 19.98
N ALA A 185 -40.18 -2.25 21.12
CA ALA A 185 -40.28 -3.63 21.69
C ALA A 185 -39.48 -4.78 21.00
N ASP A 186 -39.03 -5.88 21.66
CA ASP A 186 -38.76 -6.18 23.10
C ASP A 186 -37.84 -7.45 23.29
N GLU A 187 -37.62 -7.83 24.56
CA GLU A 187 -37.08 -9.03 25.28
C GLU A 187 -37.32 -10.46 24.69
N GLU A 188 -36.67 -11.61 25.04
CA GLU A 188 -35.93 -12.12 26.24
C GLU A 188 -34.73 -13.08 25.91
N ASN A 189 -34.06 -13.62 26.94
CA ASN A 189 -32.99 -14.66 26.96
C ASN A 189 -33.49 -15.93 27.73
N PRO A 190 -32.92 -17.16 27.61
CA PRO A 190 -31.98 -17.63 28.66
C PRO A 190 -30.95 -18.76 28.31
N ALA A 191 -29.80 -18.77 29.04
CA ALA A 191 -28.98 -19.90 29.56
C ALA A 191 -28.50 -21.06 28.62
N SER A 192 -27.42 -21.84 28.88
CA SER A 192 -26.82 -22.25 30.17
C SER A 192 -25.41 -22.88 30.06
N SER A 193 -24.67 -22.82 31.18
CA SER A 193 -23.72 -23.82 31.75
C SER A 193 -22.31 -24.10 31.17
N ILE A 194 -21.40 -24.26 32.13
CA ILE A 194 -19.96 -24.56 32.10
C ILE A 194 -19.71 -26.06 32.25
N LEU A 195 -18.58 -26.60 31.75
CA LEU A 195 -17.73 -27.57 32.46
C LEU A 195 -16.33 -27.64 31.84
N GLU A 196 -15.32 -27.73 32.70
CA GLU A 196 -13.90 -27.97 32.35
C GLU A 196 -13.62 -29.49 32.35
N GLU A 197 -12.68 -29.97 31.55
CA GLU A 197 -11.83 -31.10 31.97
C GLU A 197 -10.43 -31.03 31.30
N THR A 198 -9.43 -31.50 32.04
CA THR A 198 -8.00 -31.45 31.73
C THR A 198 -7.53 -32.59 30.83
N THR A 199 -6.27 -32.56 30.34
CA THR A 199 -5.19 -33.51 30.75
C THR A 199 -4.01 -33.55 29.74
N ASP A 200 -2.79 -33.39 30.28
CA ASP A 200 -1.43 -33.82 29.87
C ASP A 200 -0.84 -33.73 28.44
N VAL A 201 0.17 -32.85 28.35
CA VAL A 201 1.60 -33.15 28.06
C VAL A 201 1.96 -34.43 27.30
N TYR A 202 2.60 -34.25 26.14
CA TYR A 202 3.76 -35.06 25.73
C TYR A 202 4.78 -34.20 24.96
N VAL A 203 6.06 -34.37 25.31
CA VAL A 203 7.23 -33.75 24.67
C VAL A 203 8.02 -34.85 23.97
N THR A 204 8.41 -34.65 22.72
CA THR A 204 9.61 -35.24 22.11
C THR A 204 10.09 -34.40 20.92
N ASP A 205 11.39 -34.09 20.94
CA ASP A 205 12.38 -34.06 19.85
C ASP A 205 11.98 -33.38 18.52
N VAL A 206 12.58 -32.24 18.10
CA VAL A 206 14.01 -31.94 17.92
C VAL A 206 14.71 -32.89 16.92
N GLU A 207 14.48 -32.64 15.63
CA GLU A 207 15.46 -32.97 14.59
C GLU A 207 15.95 -31.68 13.92
N SER A 208 17.28 -31.59 13.75
CA SER A 208 17.99 -30.36 13.38
C SER A 208 18.30 -30.34 11.89
N GLU A 209 17.50 -29.64 11.09
CA GLU A 209 17.83 -29.41 9.68
C GLU A 209 18.79 -28.23 9.50
N SER A 210 20.08 -28.60 9.42
CA SER A 210 21.21 -27.89 8.79
C SER A 210 20.89 -26.56 8.10
N CYS A 211 21.36 -25.45 8.68
CA CYS A 211 21.37 -24.13 8.07
C CYS A 211 22.25 -24.06 6.81
N PHE A 212 21.63 -24.19 5.63
CA PHE A 212 22.30 -23.88 4.36
C PHE A 212 22.51 -22.38 4.22
N SER A 213 23.70 -21.91 4.56
CA SER A 213 24.08 -20.49 4.47
C SER A 213 24.38 -20.12 3.01
N THR A 214 23.34 -19.99 2.19
CA THR A 214 23.49 -19.43 0.85
C THR A 214 23.61 -17.92 0.95
N THR A 215 24.83 -17.43 1.18
CA THR A 215 25.15 -16.01 1.06
C THR A 215 24.93 -15.58 -0.38
N SER A 216 23.78 -14.97 -0.67
CA SER A 216 23.59 -14.23 -1.91
C SER A 216 24.46 -12.98 -1.87
N SER A 217 25.71 -13.11 -2.31
CA SER A 217 26.56 -11.97 -2.60
C SER A 217 26.00 -11.28 -3.82
N VAL A 218 25.34 -10.13 -3.61
CA VAL A 218 25.11 -9.17 -4.69
C VAL A 218 26.48 -8.85 -5.26
N GLU A 219 26.72 -9.15 -6.54
CA GLU A 219 28.00 -8.91 -7.18
C GLU A 219 28.34 -7.41 -7.13
N ASP A 220 29.62 -7.10 -6.89
CA ASP A 220 30.08 -5.73 -6.80
C ASP A 220 29.75 -4.95 -8.08
N THR A 221 29.30 -3.70 -7.91
CA THR A 221 28.93 -2.84 -9.04
C THR A 221 30.11 -2.63 -9.99
N ASP A 222 29.91 -2.87 -11.30
CA ASP A 222 30.94 -2.67 -12.33
C ASP A 222 31.62 -1.29 -12.16
N PRO A 223 32.95 -1.24 -11.93
CA PRO A 223 33.69 0.02 -11.78
C PRO A 223 33.50 1.00 -12.95
N ARG A 224 33.14 0.51 -14.15
CA ARG A 224 32.81 1.36 -15.31
C ARG A 224 31.49 2.10 -15.13
N ALA A 225 30.49 1.47 -14.53
CA ALA A 225 29.21 2.10 -14.22
C ALA A 225 29.40 3.24 -13.21
N LEU A 226 30.32 3.11 -12.24
CA LEU A 226 30.67 4.17 -11.30
C LEU A 226 31.29 5.43 -11.96
N SER A 227 31.79 5.29 -13.20
CA SER A 227 32.35 6.39 -13.99
C SER A 227 31.37 6.95 -15.03
N GLN A 228 30.16 6.41 -15.13
CA GLN A 228 29.16 6.78 -16.12
C GLN A 228 28.11 7.75 -15.54
N TYR A 229 27.75 8.78 -16.32
CA TYR A 229 26.61 9.63 -15.99
C TYR A 229 25.29 8.95 -16.37
N PHE A 230 24.37 8.86 -15.41
CA PHE A 230 23.02 8.35 -15.61
C PHE A 230 22.01 9.49 -15.65
N LEU A 231 21.17 9.53 -16.68
CA LEU A 231 20.09 10.51 -16.80
C LEU A 231 18.91 10.11 -15.89
N VAL A 232 18.78 10.75 -14.74
CA VAL A 232 17.72 10.46 -13.76
C VAL A 232 16.71 11.61 -13.73
N LYS A 233 15.41 11.28 -13.85
CA LYS A 233 14.34 12.29 -13.68
C LYS A 233 14.36 12.84 -12.26
N GLY A 234 14.14 14.14 -12.08
CA GLY A 234 14.20 14.79 -10.77
C GLY A 234 13.30 14.15 -9.70
N ASN A 235 12.09 13.72 -10.07
CA ASN A 235 11.19 13.01 -9.15
C ASN A 235 11.70 11.62 -8.73
N VAL A 236 12.55 10.96 -9.53
CA VAL A 236 13.21 9.70 -9.19
C VAL A 236 14.40 9.96 -8.27
N LEU A 237 15.24 10.96 -8.58
CA LEU A 237 16.36 11.39 -7.73
C LEU A 237 15.88 11.72 -6.30
N MET A 238 14.75 12.44 -6.20
CA MET A 238 14.15 12.82 -4.92
C MET A 238 13.65 11.65 -4.06
N LYS A 239 13.48 10.43 -4.62
CA LYS A 239 13.15 9.25 -3.82
C LYS A 239 14.30 8.82 -2.90
N LEU A 240 15.54 9.16 -3.24
CA LEU A 240 16.73 8.87 -2.44
C LEU A 240 16.82 9.79 -1.21
N PHE A 241 16.39 11.05 -1.33
CA PHE A 241 16.47 12.06 -0.27
C PHE A 241 15.29 12.01 0.73
N LYS A 242 14.76 10.80 0.97
CA LYS A 242 13.88 10.51 2.13
C LYS A 242 14.67 10.39 3.43
N PHE A 243 15.94 10.02 3.32
CA PHE A 243 16.87 9.80 4.42
C PHE A 243 18.13 10.66 4.21
N CYS A 244 18.79 11.05 5.31
CA CYS A 244 19.98 11.86 5.25
C CYS A 244 21.14 11.06 4.62
N PRO A 245 21.79 11.55 3.55
CA PRO A 245 22.90 10.83 2.91
C PRO A 245 24.16 10.74 3.79
N ARG A 246 24.20 11.41 4.95
CA ARG A 246 25.31 11.31 5.93
C ARG A 246 25.05 10.34 7.09
N CYS A 247 23.82 10.25 7.60
CA CYS A 247 23.51 9.49 8.82
C CYS A 247 22.28 8.57 8.74
N GLY A 248 21.65 8.44 7.56
CA GLY A 248 20.47 7.60 7.36
C GLY A 248 19.18 8.05 8.07
N SER A 249 19.22 9.11 8.89
CA SER A 249 18.01 9.60 9.60
C SER A 249 16.99 10.19 8.63
N LYS A 250 15.70 9.90 8.87
CA LYS A 250 14.59 10.40 8.04
C LYS A 250 14.58 11.93 7.96
N LEU A 251 14.48 12.47 6.75
CA LEU A 251 14.39 13.90 6.49
C LEU A 251 12.92 14.34 6.56
N ASN A 252 12.68 15.56 7.05
CA ASN A 252 11.35 16.18 7.03
C ASN A 252 10.95 16.64 5.62
N GLY A 253 11.94 16.85 4.75
CA GLY A 253 11.77 17.32 3.39
C GLY A 253 13.13 17.58 2.76
N ALA A 254 13.14 17.57 1.43
CA ALA A 254 14.25 17.99 0.59
C ALA A 254 13.66 18.77 -0.60
N HIS A 255 14.46 19.61 -1.25
CA HIS A 255 14.08 20.42 -2.40
C HIS A 255 15.11 20.24 -3.52
N LEU A 256 14.65 19.95 -4.74
CA LEU A 256 15.50 19.84 -5.92
C LEU A 256 15.46 21.15 -6.72
N GLU A 257 16.65 21.67 -6.99
CA GLU A 257 16.91 22.83 -7.84
C GLU A 257 17.86 22.42 -8.98
N ALA A 258 17.75 23.08 -10.13
CA ALA A 258 18.67 22.89 -11.26
C ALA A 258 19.67 24.05 -11.27
N ALA A 259 20.97 23.74 -11.14
CA ALA A 259 22.06 24.70 -11.20
C ALA A 259 22.90 24.42 -12.46
N GLY A 260 22.55 25.05 -13.59
CA GLY A 260 23.13 24.72 -14.88
C GLY A 260 22.73 23.31 -15.32
N THR A 261 23.71 22.42 -15.53
CA THR A 261 23.49 20.98 -15.79
C THR A 261 23.34 20.14 -14.53
N ALA A 262 23.75 20.66 -13.37
CA ALA A 262 23.78 19.92 -12.12
C ALA A 262 22.41 19.90 -11.42
N ALA A 263 22.08 18.75 -10.84
CA ALA A 263 20.96 18.59 -9.92
C ALA A 263 21.44 18.89 -8.49
N VAL A 264 20.87 19.91 -7.85
CA VAL A 264 21.21 20.33 -6.48
C VAL A 264 20.04 20.02 -5.57
N VAL A 265 20.26 19.18 -4.55
CA VAL A 265 19.24 18.83 -3.55
C VAL A 265 19.56 19.48 -2.22
N LYS A 266 18.70 20.40 -1.79
CA LYS A 266 18.74 21.08 -0.49
C LYS A 266 17.92 20.30 0.54
N PHE A 267 18.46 20.06 1.74
CA PHE A 267 17.76 19.30 2.79
C PHE A 267 18.20 19.66 4.21
N ASN A 268 17.32 19.43 5.18
CA ASN A 268 17.55 19.73 6.59
C ASN A 268 17.58 18.43 7.42
N CYS A 269 18.73 18.07 8.00
CA CYS A 269 18.88 16.89 8.85
C CYS A 269 19.17 17.27 10.31
N LYS A 270 18.14 17.18 11.17
CA LYS A 270 18.21 17.51 12.61
C LYS A 270 19.34 16.81 13.39
N GLN A 271 19.82 15.66 12.91
CA GLN A 271 20.90 14.89 13.55
C GLN A 271 22.31 15.29 13.07
N CYS A 272 22.43 15.98 11.93
CA CYS A 272 23.72 16.34 11.33
C CYS A 272 24.00 17.85 11.33
N SER A 273 22.97 18.71 11.25
CA SER A 273 23.08 20.16 11.49
C SER A 273 21.70 20.77 11.72
N SER A 274 21.64 21.91 12.41
CA SER A 274 20.48 22.79 12.45
C SER A 274 20.31 23.65 11.18
N THR A 275 21.27 23.60 10.25
CA THR A 275 21.30 24.40 9.00
C THR A 275 20.95 23.58 7.76
N GLU A 276 20.59 24.27 6.68
CA GLU A 276 20.40 23.68 5.35
C GLU A 276 21.71 23.07 4.82
N MET A 277 21.59 21.91 4.18
CA MET A 277 22.68 21.19 3.51
C MET A 277 22.35 20.98 2.05
N ASN A 278 23.38 21.01 1.21
CA ASN A 278 23.25 20.79 -0.22
C ASN A 278 23.99 19.51 -0.62
N TRP A 279 23.36 18.71 -1.46
CA TRP A 279 24.00 17.68 -2.28
C TRP A 279 23.97 18.14 -3.74
N THR A 280 24.98 17.78 -4.52
CA THR A 280 25.08 18.14 -5.94
C THR A 280 25.54 16.92 -6.74
N SER A 281 24.97 16.73 -7.94
CA SER A 281 25.34 15.65 -8.87
C SER A 281 26.74 15.80 -9.45
N GLU A 282 27.26 17.03 -9.48
CA GLU A 282 28.62 17.37 -9.87
C GLU A 282 29.36 17.83 -8.59
N ARG A 283 30.52 17.26 -8.24
CA ARG A 283 31.30 17.78 -7.10
C ARG A 283 31.73 19.21 -7.40
N SER A 284 31.54 20.12 -6.45
CA SER A 284 32.31 21.36 -6.44
C SER A 284 33.79 20.98 -6.40
N ILE A 285 34.52 21.35 -7.46
CA ILE A 285 35.97 21.43 -7.41
C ILE A 285 36.27 22.76 -6.70
N ASP A 286 36.13 22.73 -5.38
CA ASP A 286 36.61 23.82 -4.54
C ASP A 286 38.14 23.90 -4.74
N SER A 287 38.59 25.06 -5.20
CA SER A 287 39.98 25.34 -5.60
C SER A 287 40.83 25.85 -4.43
#